data_AF-A0A9W7JK90-F1
#
_entry.id   AF-A0A9W7JK90-F1
#
_cell.length_a   1.000
_cell.length_b   1.000
_cell.length_c   1.000
_cell.angle_alpha   90.00
_cell.angle_beta   90.00
_cell.angle_gamma   90.00
#
_symmetry.space_group_name_H-M   'P 1'
#
loop_
_entity.id
_entity.type
_entity.pdbx_description
1 polymer ?
#
loop_
_entity_poly.entity_id
_entity_poly.type
_entity_poly.pdbx_seq_one_letter_code
_entity_poly.pdbx_strand_id
1 'polypeptide(L)'
;MTNSLPDLHGHLCVLKKQLLDSVLKTPYAALEPPRIFIKATLISLLLEESSVTDFALACALLSSSRSSIHELLIWIPNHLSTAAETAFSDLAKAYNDAVWVGEKRNLAAELMPEIVPVLKDKIKVSLIDSDETYKCFYAILAACQCRWLVSQIASPDLDEMVNLIIPWGLTCLDHWSPEVKRQGMISFIHVAKNVKGGALDSYGAAILYACRQNIASTDEIWQYLVEMSALLVSCIQRDNPRSLWFHKILTEMLSHLERQPRNIERRIAWLKFIEPIFNSMRLLLSPYFGRIFPLFFQWLHVNDDETVVLVLKRLHTIVRLTWIRKSLYFDRLVDELVVAYKEAVPRKAREEIENDILNLLIMLQQCLGLQFETAWNKHTSDLDVTILNRRLFVSRDYYLQSDRPKFFQPLRIDGPKEVSEPKAEERKSKPEKTKIDDPSPSWS
;
A
#
# COMPACT_ATOMS: atom_id res chain seq x y z
N MET A 1 12.65 0.84 -48.61
CA MET A 1 11.46 1.62 -48.24
C MET A 1 11.63 2.02 -46.79
N THR A 2 12.08 3.25 -46.58
CA THR A 2 12.30 3.87 -45.27
C THR A 2 10.95 4.24 -44.68
N ASN A 3 10.47 3.50 -43.68
CA ASN A 3 9.31 3.91 -42.92
C ASN A 3 9.64 5.28 -42.31
N SER A 4 8.90 6.30 -42.73
CA SER A 4 8.98 7.66 -42.19
C SER A 4 8.78 7.59 -40.69
N LEU A 5 9.72 8.16 -39.92
CA LEU A 5 9.50 8.47 -38.51
C LEU A 5 8.11 9.14 -38.39
N PRO A 6 7.19 8.65 -37.55
CA PRO A 6 5.96 9.39 -37.32
C PRO A 6 6.35 10.80 -36.84
N ASP A 7 5.76 11.82 -37.45
CA ASP A 7 5.94 13.22 -37.06
C ASP A 7 5.39 13.42 -35.64
N LEU A 8 6.21 13.08 -34.64
CA LEU A 8 5.85 13.13 -33.22
C LEU A 8 5.46 14.56 -32.81
N HIS A 9 6.09 15.55 -33.45
CA HIS A 9 5.77 16.95 -33.23
C HIS A 9 4.39 17.30 -33.79
N GLY A 10 4.09 16.91 -35.04
CA GLY A 10 2.76 17.04 -35.62
C GLY A 10 1.68 16.33 -34.80
N HIS A 11 1.97 15.13 -34.29
CA HIS A 11 1.06 14.39 -33.43
C HIS A 11 0.79 15.09 -32.09
N LEU A 12 1.85 15.60 -31.44
CA LEU A 12 1.74 16.39 -30.22
C LEU A 12 0.88 17.65 -30.43
N CYS A 13 1.08 18.36 -31.54
CA CYS A 13 0.28 19.56 -31.87
C CYS A 13 -1.21 19.24 -32.01
N VAL A 14 -1.55 18.12 -32.64
CA VAL A 14 -2.94 17.66 -32.76
C VAL A 14 -3.54 17.36 -31.38
N LEU A 15 -2.84 16.61 -30.54
CA LEU A 15 -3.31 16.25 -29.19
C LEU A 15 -3.48 17.49 -28.30
N LYS A 16 -2.54 18.44 -28.36
CA LYS A 16 -2.62 19.73 -27.65
C LYS A 16 -3.86 20.50 -28.04
N LYS A 17 -4.09 20.66 -29.34
CA LYS A 17 -5.24 21.40 -29.85
C LYS A 17 -6.57 20.77 -29.41
N GLN A 18 -6.68 19.45 -29.49
CA GLN A 18 -7.87 18.73 -29.06
C GLN A 18 -8.18 18.92 -27.57
N LEU A 19 -7.15 18.82 -26.71
CA LEU A 19 -7.31 19.07 -25.27
C LEU A 19 -7.61 20.53 -24.97
N LEU A 20 -6.91 21.46 -25.62
CA LEU A 20 -7.13 22.90 -25.45
C LEU A 20 -8.57 23.29 -25.82
N ASP A 21 -9.06 22.83 -26.97
CA ASP A 21 -10.44 23.05 -27.41
C ASP A 21 -11.44 22.51 -26.39
N SER A 22 -11.16 21.34 -25.80
CA SER A 22 -12.01 20.71 -24.80
C SER A 22 -12.04 21.51 -23.49
N VAL A 23 -10.87 21.99 -23.04
CA VAL A 23 -10.75 22.86 -21.85
C VAL A 23 -11.46 24.20 -22.06
N LEU A 24 -11.37 24.78 -23.25
CA LEU A 24 -12.03 26.05 -23.57
C LEU A 24 -13.56 25.91 -23.64
N LYS A 25 -14.07 24.80 -24.19
CA LYS A 25 -15.52 24.52 -24.34
C LYS A 25 -16.20 24.11 -23.04
N THR A 26 -15.46 23.67 -22.04
CA THR A 26 -16.03 23.25 -20.75
C THR A 26 -16.68 24.46 -20.07
N PRO A 27 -17.99 24.42 -19.73
CA PRO A 27 -18.70 25.58 -19.20
C PRO A 27 -18.19 25.99 -17.81
N TYR A 28 -18.02 27.30 -17.63
CA TYR A 28 -17.55 27.92 -16.38
C TYR A 28 -18.75 28.54 -15.64
N ALA A 29 -19.24 27.90 -14.58
CA ALA A 29 -20.07 28.61 -13.60
C ALA A 29 -19.18 29.58 -12.83
N ALA A 30 -19.63 30.82 -12.59
CA ALA A 30 -18.86 31.91 -11.97
C ALA A 30 -17.91 31.41 -10.86
N LEU A 31 -16.61 31.30 -11.18
CA LEU A 31 -15.63 30.67 -10.29
C LEU A 31 -14.99 31.69 -9.35
N GLU A 32 -14.71 31.24 -8.15
CA GLU A 32 -13.80 31.91 -7.23
C GLU A 32 -12.38 32.05 -7.85
N PRO A 33 -11.61 33.10 -7.48
CA PRO A 33 -10.27 33.38 -8.00
C PRO A 33 -9.31 32.17 -8.18
N PRO A 34 -9.23 31.21 -7.23
CA PRO A 34 -8.33 30.05 -7.37
C PRO A 34 -8.56 29.18 -8.61
N ARG A 35 -9.80 29.06 -9.09
CA ARG A 35 -10.09 28.15 -10.21
C ARG A 35 -9.88 28.81 -11.58
N ILE A 36 -10.04 30.14 -11.66
CA ILE A 36 -9.64 30.94 -12.83
C ILE A 36 -8.13 30.75 -13.08
N PHE A 37 -7.35 30.77 -12.00
CA PHE A 37 -5.92 30.57 -12.02
C PHE A 37 -5.51 29.19 -12.56
N ILE A 38 -6.21 28.11 -12.19
CA ILE A 38 -5.93 26.75 -12.68
C ILE A 38 -6.24 26.62 -14.17
N LYS A 39 -7.36 27.19 -14.62
CA LYS A 39 -7.66 27.24 -16.07
C LYS A 39 -6.54 27.96 -16.82
N ALA A 40 -6.12 29.12 -16.35
CA ALA A 40 -5.06 29.89 -17.00
C ALA A 40 -3.75 29.09 -17.07
N THR A 41 -3.42 28.37 -15.99
CA THR A 41 -2.26 27.45 -15.95
C THR A 41 -2.39 26.33 -16.98
N LEU A 42 -3.55 25.68 -17.07
CA LEU A 42 -3.81 24.62 -18.07
C LEU A 42 -3.72 25.13 -19.50
N ILE A 43 -4.31 26.31 -19.78
CA ILE A 43 -4.23 26.93 -21.10
C ILE A 43 -2.76 27.21 -21.45
N SER A 44 -1.99 27.80 -20.54
CA SER A 44 -0.57 28.10 -20.75
C SER A 44 0.25 26.85 -21.07
N LEU A 45 -0.06 25.71 -20.44
CA LEU A 45 0.64 24.44 -20.70
C LEU A 45 0.25 23.79 -22.03
N LEU A 46 -0.91 24.13 -22.59
CA LEU A 46 -1.46 23.56 -23.82
C LEU A 46 -1.28 24.44 -25.07
N LEU A 47 -0.67 25.63 -24.94
CA LEU A 47 -0.36 26.49 -26.09
C LEU A 47 0.62 25.82 -27.07
N GLU A 48 0.55 26.20 -28.34
CA GLU A 48 1.31 25.54 -29.43
C GLU A 48 2.84 25.59 -29.21
N GLU A 49 3.35 26.64 -28.57
CA GLU A 49 4.78 26.82 -28.25
C GLU A 49 5.26 25.93 -27.09
N SER A 50 4.35 25.26 -26.38
CA SER A 50 4.72 24.50 -25.21
C SER A 50 5.52 23.24 -25.56
N SER A 51 6.26 22.70 -24.60
CA SER A 51 7.10 21.52 -24.79
C SER A 51 6.30 20.21 -24.63
N VAL A 52 6.98 19.06 -24.77
CA VAL A 52 6.44 17.75 -24.38
C VAL A 52 6.24 17.67 -22.86
N THR A 53 7.13 18.28 -22.08
CA THR A 53 7.01 18.34 -20.62
C THR A 53 5.82 19.17 -20.19
N ASP A 54 5.55 20.30 -20.83
CA ASP A 54 4.36 21.11 -20.56
C ASP A 54 3.06 20.35 -20.86
N PHE A 55 3.03 19.61 -21.98
CA PHE A 55 1.89 18.75 -22.31
C PHE A 55 1.69 17.66 -21.26
N ALA A 56 2.76 16.98 -20.84
CA ALA A 56 2.70 15.95 -19.80
C ALA A 56 2.20 16.54 -18.47
N LEU A 57 2.62 17.76 -18.12
CA LEU A 57 2.14 18.48 -16.93
C LEU A 57 0.65 18.85 -17.04
N ALA A 58 0.17 19.24 -18.22
CA ALA A 58 -1.24 19.51 -18.46
C ALA A 58 -2.08 18.24 -18.32
N CYS A 59 -1.64 17.14 -18.94
CA CYS A 59 -2.28 15.84 -18.80
C CYS A 59 -2.31 15.39 -17.34
N ALA A 60 -1.17 15.46 -16.65
CA ALA A 60 -1.07 15.08 -15.24
C ALA A 60 -2.04 15.86 -14.35
N LEU A 61 -2.19 17.16 -14.60
CA LEU A 61 -3.10 18.01 -13.83
C LEU A 61 -4.57 17.66 -14.09
N LEU A 62 -4.96 17.50 -15.36
CA LEU A 62 -6.32 17.11 -15.74
C LEU A 62 -6.69 15.71 -15.22
N SER A 63 -5.76 14.77 -15.26
CA SER A 63 -6.00 13.41 -14.78
C SER A 63 -6.00 13.32 -13.25
N SER A 64 -5.29 14.20 -12.55
CA SER A 64 -5.28 14.23 -11.08
C SER A 64 -6.65 14.54 -10.47
N SER A 65 -7.51 15.28 -11.18
CA SER A 65 -8.85 15.64 -10.67
C SER A 65 -9.73 14.43 -10.41
N ARG A 66 -9.56 13.33 -11.16
CA ARG A 66 -10.36 12.10 -11.01
C ARG A 66 -10.29 11.48 -9.61
N SER A 67 -9.18 11.71 -8.92
CA SER A 67 -8.92 11.15 -7.58
C SER A 67 -8.75 12.22 -6.50
N SER A 68 -9.02 13.49 -6.84
CA SER A 68 -8.90 14.60 -5.91
C SER A 68 -10.26 15.01 -5.36
N ILE A 69 -10.28 15.32 -4.07
CA ILE A 69 -11.41 15.93 -3.38
C ILE A 69 -11.15 17.42 -3.09
N HIS A 70 -10.07 17.98 -3.65
CA HIS A 70 -9.68 19.35 -3.39
C HIS A 70 -10.45 20.33 -4.28
N GLU A 71 -10.94 21.43 -3.71
CA GLU A 71 -11.76 22.46 -4.38
C GLU A 71 -11.16 23.03 -5.69
N LEU A 72 -9.84 22.94 -5.79
CA LEU A 72 -9.03 23.36 -6.94
C LEU A 72 -9.24 22.46 -8.16
N LEU A 73 -9.52 21.17 -7.96
CA LEU A 73 -9.59 20.18 -9.04
C LEU A 73 -11.01 19.65 -9.29
N ILE A 74 -11.94 19.79 -8.32
CA ILE A 74 -13.33 19.29 -8.44
C ILE A 74 -14.07 19.85 -9.66
N TRP A 75 -13.75 21.07 -10.10
CA TRP A 75 -14.41 21.68 -11.26
C TRP A 75 -14.08 20.99 -12.59
N ILE A 76 -12.97 20.22 -12.66
CA ILE A 76 -12.53 19.54 -13.88
C ILE A 76 -13.41 18.29 -14.08
N PRO A 77 -14.26 18.25 -15.13
CA PRO A 77 -15.17 17.13 -15.34
C PRO A 77 -14.43 15.86 -15.81
N ASN A 78 -15.00 14.70 -15.47
CA ASN A 78 -14.41 13.39 -15.77
C ASN A 78 -14.04 13.18 -17.24
N HIS A 79 -14.79 13.75 -18.19
CA HIS A 79 -14.49 13.59 -19.61
C HIS A 79 -13.15 14.27 -20.00
N LEU A 80 -12.76 15.37 -19.35
CA LEU A 80 -11.45 16.00 -19.58
C LEU A 80 -10.33 15.15 -19.00
N SER A 81 -10.52 14.59 -17.81
CA SER A 81 -9.54 13.68 -17.21
C SER A 81 -9.30 12.45 -18.09
N THR A 82 -10.37 11.84 -18.61
CA THR A 82 -10.28 10.71 -19.55
C THR A 82 -9.62 11.10 -20.87
N ALA A 83 -9.94 12.29 -21.40
CA ALA A 83 -9.30 12.80 -22.61
C ALA A 83 -7.79 13.01 -22.40
N ALA A 84 -7.39 13.54 -21.25
CA ALA A 84 -5.99 13.74 -20.88
C ALA A 84 -5.22 12.41 -20.72
N GLU A 85 -5.82 11.42 -20.06
CA GLU A 85 -5.26 10.07 -19.94
C GLU A 85 -5.07 9.41 -21.31
N THR A 86 -6.09 9.50 -22.17
CA THR A 86 -6.05 8.97 -23.54
C THR A 86 -4.98 9.68 -24.36
N ALA A 87 -4.94 11.01 -24.34
CA ALA A 87 -3.98 11.79 -25.11
C ALA A 87 -2.52 11.54 -24.67
N PHE A 88 -2.28 11.38 -23.36
CA PHE A 88 -0.95 11.01 -22.86
C PHE A 88 -0.56 9.59 -23.30
N SER A 89 -1.50 8.63 -23.24
CA SER A 89 -1.29 7.27 -23.71
C SER A 89 -0.99 7.22 -25.22
N ASP A 90 -1.70 8.02 -26.02
CA ASP A 90 -1.50 8.13 -27.46
C ASP A 90 -0.11 8.70 -27.78
N LEU A 91 0.30 9.76 -27.06
CA LEU A 91 1.64 10.31 -27.19
C LEU A 91 2.72 9.31 -26.76
N ALA A 92 2.52 8.59 -25.66
CA ALA A 92 3.46 7.57 -25.18
C ALA A 92 3.60 6.42 -26.18
N LYS A 93 2.52 6.05 -26.86
CA LYS A 93 2.54 5.06 -27.94
C LYS A 93 3.30 5.59 -29.15
N ALA A 94 2.99 6.80 -29.62
CA ALA A 94 3.69 7.42 -30.74
C ALA A 94 5.19 7.59 -30.46
N TYR A 95 5.57 7.93 -29.23
CA TYR A 95 6.96 7.99 -28.77
C TYR A 95 7.65 6.63 -28.89
N ASN A 96 7.02 5.57 -28.37
CA ASN A 96 7.57 4.21 -28.47
C ASN A 96 7.67 3.71 -29.92
N ASP A 97 6.70 4.06 -30.78
CA ASP A 97 6.71 3.68 -32.19
C ASP A 97 7.81 4.43 -32.98
N ALA A 98 8.26 5.60 -32.49
CA ALA A 98 9.35 6.38 -33.08
C ALA A 98 10.75 5.90 -32.65
N VAL A 99 10.87 5.32 -31.45
CA VAL A 99 12.13 4.74 -30.94
C VAL A 99 12.37 3.37 -31.61
N TRP A 100 13.49 3.22 -32.31
CA TRP A 100 13.80 2.01 -33.06
C TRP A 100 13.86 0.74 -32.18
N VAL A 101 13.44 -0.38 -32.79
CA VAL A 101 13.22 -1.73 -32.23
C VAL A 101 14.20 -2.13 -31.10
N GLY A 102 13.67 -2.28 -29.88
CA GLY A 102 14.31 -3.08 -28.82
C GLY A 102 13.98 -2.65 -27.39
N GLU A 103 13.90 -1.35 -27.13
CA GLU A 103 13.65 -0.80 -25.79
C GLU A 103 12.31 -0.08 -25.74
N LYS A 104 11.28 -0.73 -25.19
CA LYS A 104 10.07 -0.02 -24.79
C LYS A 104 10.44 0.86 -23.60
N ARG A 105 10.34 2.17 -23.75
CA ARG A 105 10.65 3.14 -22.70
C ARG A 105 9.37 3.79 -22.20
N ASN A 106 9.27 3.94 -20.88
CA ASN A 106 8.15 4.63 -20.29
C ASN A 106 8.34 6.15 -20.48
N LEU A 107 7.48 6.77 -21.30
CA LEU A 107 7.55 8.22 -21.56
C LEU A 107 7.48 9.04 -20.25
N ALA A 108 6.68 8.62 -19.28
CA ALA A 108 6.64 9.32 -17.98
C ALA A 108 8.01 9.23 -17.30
N ALA A 109 8.65 8.07 -17.29
CA ALA A 109 9.98 7.88 -16.69
C ALA A 109 11.06 8.75 -17.36
N GLU A 110 11.07 8.84 -18.70
CA GLU A 110 12.00 9.69 -19.45
C GLU A 110 11.84 11.18 -19.14
N LEU A 111 10.62 11.64 -18.83
CA LEU A 111 10.35 13.05 -18.50
C LEU A 111 10.63 13.38 -17.02
N MET A 112 10.73 12.39 -16.13
CA MET A 112 10.90 12.62 -14.68
C MET A 112 12.17 13.42 -14.32
N PRO A 113 13.36 13.17 -14.90
CA PRO A 113 14.56 13.94 -14.58
C PRO A 113 14.42 15.44 -14.85
N GLU A 114 13.63 15.83 -15.85
CA GLU A 114 13.36 17.23 -16.19
C GLU A 114 12.23 17.81 -15.31
N ILE A 115 11.15 17.05 -15.11
CA ILE A 115 9.94 17.54 -14.44
C ILE A 115 10.10 17.61 -12.92
N VAL A 116 10.66 16.57 -12.28
CA VAL A 116 10.68 16.45 -10.81
C VAL A 116 11.42 17.61 -10.13
N PRO A 117 12.60 18.04 -10.58
CA PRO A 117 13.29 19.19 -9.97
C PRO A 117 12.44 20.46 -10.00
N VAL A 118 11.81 20.76 -11.15
CA VAL A 118 10.97 21.94 -11.33
C VAL A 118 9.76 21.93 -10.39
N LEU A 119 9.08 20.79 -10.28
CA LEU A 119 7.93 20.65 -9.37
C LEU A 119 8.35 20.68 -7.90
N LYS A 120 9.48 20.08 -7.56
CA LYS A 120 10.05 20.12 -6.19
C LYS A 120 10.36 21.55 -5.77
N ASP A 121 10.95 22.35 -6.65
CA ASP A 121 11.31 23.73 -6.32
C ASP A 121 10.06 24.61 -6.14
N LYS A 122 8.98 24.39 -6.91
CA LYS A 122 7.68 25.04 -6.68
C LYS A 122 7.13 24.75 -5.27
N ILE A 123 7.25 23.52 -4.80
CA ILE A 123 6.81 23.14 -3.44
C ILE A 123 7.71 23.79 -2.37
N LYS A 124 9.03 23.81 -2.59
CA LYS A 124 9.99 24.47 -1.67
C LYS A 124 9.75 25.97 -1.53
N VAL A 125 9.40 26.67 -2.61
CA VAL A 125 9.11 28.10 -2.54
C VAL A 125 7.93 28.37 -1.60
N SER A 126 6.91 27.51 -1.62
CA SER A 126 5.74 27.61 -0.72
C SER A 126 6.03 27.21 0.74
N LEU A 127 7.17 26.58 1.02
CA LEU A 127 7.61 26.22 2.37
C LEU A 127 8.22 27.42 3.12
N ILE A 128 8.87 28.33 2.39
CA ILE A 128 9.62 29.46 2.96
C ILE A 128 8.69 30.61 3.31
N ASP A 129 7.60 30.78 2.56
CA ASP A 129 6.73 31.96 2.62
C ASP A 129 5.26 31.53 2.68
N SER A 130 4.77 31.29 3.89
CA SER A 130 3.44 30.75 4.17
C SER A 130 2.29 31.73 3.98
N ASP A 131 2.60 33.03 3.79
CA ASP A 131 1.60 34.11 3.85
C ASP A 131 0.88 34.35 2.52
N GLU A 132 1.35 33.75 1.42
CA GLU A 132 0.70 33.86 0.11
C GLU A 132 -0.12 32.60 -0.24
N THR A 133 -1.45 32.72 -0.13
CA THR A 133 -2.41 31.69 -0.55
C THR A 133 -2.14 31.13 -1.96
N TYR A 134 -1.64 31.97 -2.88
CA TYR A 134 -1.30 31.57 -4.25
C TYR A 134 -0.09 30.62 -4.34
N LYS A 135 0.93 30.77 -3.48
CA LYS A 135 2.09 29.87 -3.43
C LYS A 135 1.67 28.47 -3.01
N CYS A 136 0.73 28.36 -2.07
CA CYS A 136 0.13 27.09 -1.67
C CYS A 136 -0.60 26.40 -2.83
N PHE A 137 -1.34 27.16 -3.65
CA PHE A 137 -2.02 26.59 -4.83
C PHE A 137 -1.02 26.01 -5.83
N TYR A 138 0.08 26.70 -6.13
CA TYR A 138 1.14 26.15 -6.99
C TYR A 138 1.76 24.87 -6.41
N ALA A 139 1.99 24.81 -5.10
CA ALA A 139 2.51 23.62 -4.45
C ALA A 139 1.55 22.43 -4.54
N ILE A 140 0.24 22.67 -4.34
CA ILE A 140 -0.79 21.63 -4.49
C ILE A 140 -0.84 21.11 -5.93
N LEU A 141 -0.86 22.00 -6.92
CA LEU A 141 -0.87 21.59 -8.33
C LEU A 141 0.39 20.79 -8.70
N ALA A 142 1.56 21.27 -8.28
CA ALA A 142 2.84 20.59 -8.51
C ALA A 142 2.86 19.20 -7.84
N ALA A 143 2.32 19.09 -6.63
CA ALA A 143 2.25 17.82 -5.92
C ALA A 143 1.32 16.82 -6.62
N CYS A 144 0.14 17.26 -7.08
CA CYS A 144 -0.81 16.45 -7.85
C CYS A 144 -0.19 15.97 -9.17
N GLN A 145 0.41 16.88 -9.95
CA GLN A 145 1.06 16.55 -11.22
C GLN A 145 2.15 15.49 -11.06
N CYS A 146 3.05 15.69 -10.10
CA CYS A 146 4.13 14.75 -9.85
C CYS A 146 3.59 13.40 -9.34
N ARG A 147 2.59 13.41 -8.46
CA ARG A 147 1.95 12.18 -7.97
C ARG A 147 1.33 11.37 -9.10
N TRP A 148 0.64 12.02 -10.04
CA TRP A 148 0.09 11.34 -11.21
C TRP A 148 1.18 10.75 -12.10
N LEU A 149 2.25 11.51 -12.40
CA LEU A 149 3.37 11.02 -13.20
C LEU A 149 4.05 9.80 -12.56
N VAL A 150 4.31 9.85 -11.25
CA VAL A 150 4.86 8.71 -10.50
C VAL A 150 3.98 7.46 -10.63
N SER A 151 2.65 7.62 -10.60
CA SER A 151 1.72 6.49 -10.76
C SER A 151 1.70 5.86 -12.16
N GLN A 152 2.22 6.55 -13.19
CA GLN A 152 2.35 5.99 -14.54
C GLN A 152 3.59 5.11 -14.70
N ILE A 153 4.49 5.07 -13.71
CA ILE A 153 5.75 4.35 -13.77
C ILE A 153 5.64 3.07 -12.93
N ALA A 154 5.98 1.94 -13.55
CA ALA A 154 6.01 0.63 -12.92
C ALA A 154 7.46 0.11 -12.79
N SER A 155 7.66 -0.99 -12.06
CA SER A 155 8.95 -1.69 -12.04
C SER A 155 9.25 -2.29 -13.44
N PRO A 156 10.51 -2.22 -13.94
CA PRO A 156 11.73 -1.83 -13.24
C PRO A 156 12.07 -0.33 -13.26
N ASP A 157 11.53 0.47 -14.18
CA ASP A 157 11.88 1.90 -14.35
C ASP A 157 11.71 2.71 -13.04
N LEU A 158 10.72 2.35 -12.23
CA LEU A 158 10.48 2.99 -10.94
C LEU A 158 11.63 2.78 -9.94
N ASP A 159 12.33 1.64 -10.00
CA ASP A 159 13.48 1.33 -9.12
C ASP A 159 14.63 2.32 -9.39
N GLU A 160 14.86 2.67 -10.66
CA GLU A 160 15.91 3.60 -11.07
C GLU A 160 15.58 5.07 -10.68
N MET A 161 14.29 5.40 -10.64
CA MET A 161 13.79 6.74 -10.36
C MET A 161 13.65 7.08 -8.87
N VAL A 162 13.92 6.13 -7.96
CA VAL A 162 13.85 6.33 -6.51
C VAL A 162 14.68 7.54 -6.06
N ASN A 163 15.85 7.75 -6.65
CA ASN A 163 16.73 8.87 -6.31
C ASN A 163 16.12 10.26 -6.60
N LEU A 164 15.15 10.34 -7.51
CA LEU A 164 14.41 11.57 -7.82
C LEU A 164 13.13 11.67 -6.98
N ILE A 165 12.38 10.56 -6.88
CA ILE A 165 11.06 10.53 -6.24
C ILE A 165 11.16 10.70 -4.73
N ILE A 166 12.12 10.05 -4.07
CA ILE A 166 12.23 10.10 -2.59
C ILE A 166 12.52 11.52 -2.10
N PRO A 167 13.50 12.26 -2.62
CA PRO A 167 13.73 13.63 -2.17
C PRO A 167 12.55 14.58 -2.44
N TRP A 168 11.81 14.39 -3.54
CA TRP A 168 10.59 15.13 -3.81
C TRP A 168 9.49 14.77 -2.80
N GLY A 169 9.25 13.47 -2.58
CA GLY A 169 8.24 12.99 -1.63
C GLY A 169 8.51 13.47 -0.21
N LEU A 170 9.77 13.46 0.24
CA LEU A 170 10.16 14.01 1.55
C LEU A 170 9.85 15.51 1.64
N THR A 171 10.10 16.27 0.57
CA THR A 171 9.75 17.71 0.51
C THR A 171 8.23 17.89 0.66
N CYS A 172 7.41 17.02 0.06
CA CYS A 172 5.96 17.05 0.24
C CYS A 172 5.54 16.75 1.68
N LEU A 173 6.20 15.79 2.34
CA LEU A 173 5.89 15.42 3.73
C LEU A 173 6.27 16.50 4.76
N ASP A 174 7.27 17.32 4.44
CA ASP A 174 7.68 18.46 5.27
C ASP A 174 6.77 19.70 5.07
N HIS A 175 5.95 19.72 4.02
CA HIS A 175 5.05 20.84 3.71
C HIS A 175 3.93 20.99 4.73
N TRP A 176 3.54 22.22 5.08
CA TRP A 176 2.49 22.48 6.09
C TRP A 176 1.07 22.11 5.61
N SER A 177 0.77 22.26 4.32
CA SER A 177 -0.52 21.90 3.72
C SER A 177 -0.77 20.38 3.75
N PRO A 178 -1.90 19.91 4.34
CA PRO A 178 -2.27 18.49 4.34
C PRO A 178 -2.42 17.90 2.93
N GLU A 179 -2.89 18.69 1.95
CA GLU A 179 -3.08 18.20 0.58
C GLU A 179 -1.73 17.87 -0.08
N VAL A 180 -0.72 18.72 0.10
CA VAL A 180 0.64 18.46 -0.42
C VAL A 180 1.22 17.19 0.23
N LYS A 181 1.08 17.06 1.56
CA LYS A 181 1.50 15.85 2.28
C LYS A 181 0.81 14.61 1.73
N ARG A 182 -0.52 14.66 1.55
CA ARG A 182 -1.34 13.56 1.01
C ARG A 182 -0.80 13.07 -0.33
N GLN A 183 -0.50 13.98 -1.27
CA GLN A 183 0.03 13.59 -2.57
C GLN A 183 1.40 12.90 -2.45
N GLY A 184 2.29 13.41 -1.59
CA GLY A 184 3.55 12.75 -1.26
C GLY A 184 3.37 11.35 -0.68
N MET A 185 2.43 11.18 0.27
CA MET A 185 2.11 9.89 0.88
C MET A 185 1.61 8.87 -0.16
N ILE A 186 0.72 9.28 -1.07
CA ILE A 186 0.21 8.39 -2.13
C ILE A 186 1.34 7.93 -3.05
N SER A 187 2.26 8.82 -3.41
CA SER A 187 3.44 8.44 -4.19
C SER A 187 4.35 7.48 -3.45
N PHE A 188 4.58 7.68 -2.15
CA PHE A 188 5.33 6.72 -1.34
C PHE A 188 4.65 5.35 -1.23
N ILE A 189 3.33 5.31 -1.12
CA ILE A 189 2.55 4.05 -1.14
C ILE A 189 2.76 3.34 -2.47
N HIS A 190 2.67 4.07 -3.59
CA HIS A 190 2.94 3.51 -4.92
C HIS A 190 4.35 2.94 -5.02
N VAL A 191 5.36 3.72 -4.58
CA VAL A 191 6.75 3.27 -4.53
C VAL A 191 6.88 2.01 -3.68
N ALA A 192 6.37 1.99 -2.46
CA ALA A 192 6.50 0.84 -1.55
C ALA A 192 5.86 -0.45 -2.09
N LYS A 193 4.80 -0.34 -2.91
CA LYS A 193 4.12 -1.49 -3.52
C LYS A 193 4.80 -2.01 -4.77
N ASN A 194 5.55 -1.17 -5.48
CA ASN A 194 6.07 -1.50 -6.82
C ASN A 194 7.59 -1.62 -6.87
N VAL A 195 8.32 -1.04 -5.92
CA VAL A 195 9.79 -1.04 -5.91
C VAL A 195 10.35 -2.26 -5.21
N LYS A 196 11.47 -2.80 -5.72
CA LYS A 196 12.19 -3.88 -5.04
C LYS A 196 12.74 -3.39 -3.71
N GLY A 197 12.58 -4.18 -2.64
CA GLY A 197 12.85 -3.73 -1.27
C GLY A 197 14.25 -3.13 -1.01
N GLY A 198 15.28 -3.52 -1.78
CA GLY A 198 16.63 -2.97 -1.62
C GLY A 198 16.85 -1.56 -2.17
N ALA A 199 15.97 -1.06 -3.06
CA ALA A 199 16.18 0.26 -3.66
C ALA A 199 15.91 1.42 -2.67
N LEU A 200 15.19 1.15 -1.57
CA LEU A 200 14.89 2.15 -0.53
C LEU A 200 15.93 2.20 0.59
N ASP A 201 16.89 1.27 0.62
CA ASP A 201 17.81 1.10 1.75
C ASP A 201 18.66 2.36 2.01
N SER A 202 19.12 3.03 0.94
CA SER A 202 19.92 4.25 1.01
C SER A 202 19.18 5.43 1.67
N TYR A 203 17.85 5.46 1.57
CA TYR A 203 17.01 6.52 2.14
C TYR A 203 16.26 6.08 3.41
N GLY A 204 16.47 4.85 3.87
CA GLY A 204 15.62 4.21 4.86
C GLY A 204 15.45 5.02 6.14
N ALA A 205 16.53 5.58 6.69
CA ALA A 205 16.46 6.38 7.91
C ALA A 205 15.66 7.69 7.74
N ALA A 206 15.85 8.40 6.62
CA ALA A 206 15.16 9.66 6.34
C ALA A 206 13.66 9.43 6.13
N ILE A 207 13.30 8.39 5.37
CA ILE A 207 11.91 8.00 5.14
C ILE A 207 11.21 7.65 6.46
N LEU A 208 11.81 6.78 7.29
CA LEU A 208 11.19 6.34 8.54
C LEU A 208 11.10 7.47 9.57
N TYR A 209 12.04 8.41 9.54
CA TYR A 209 11.94 9.64 10.32
C TYR A 209 10.74 10.49 9.88
N ALA A 210 10.58 10.72 8.57
CA ALA A 210 9.45 11.46 8.02
C ALA A 210 8.10 10.79 8.31
N CYS A 211 8.02 9.44 8.21
CA CYS A 211 6.84 8.68 8.62
C CYS A 211 6.49 9.01 10.08
N ARG A 212 7.44 8.85 10.99
CA ARG A 212 7.20 9.08 12.43
C ARG A 212 6.74 10.50 12.73
N GLN A 213 7.43 11.50 12.17
CA GLN A 213 7.09 12.91 12.41
C GLN A 213 5.67 13.25 11.95
N ASN A 214 5.22 12.64 10.85
CA ASN A 214 3.90 12.91 10.33
C ASN A 214 2.78 12.20 11.10
N ILE A 215 3.03 11.20 11.97
CA ILE A 215 1.96 10.46 12.69
C ILE A 215 1.08 11.40 13.53
N ALA A 216 1.62 12.52 13.99
CA ALA A 216 0.89 13.54 14.73
C ALA A 216 0.00 14.46 13.85
N SER A 217 -0.11 14.22 12.55
CA SER A 217 -0.85 15.09 11.61
C SER A 217 -2.37 14.98 11.75
N THR A 218 -3.08 15.84 11.01
CA THR A 218 -4.54 15.96 10.97
C THR A 218 -5.24 14.67 10.51
N ASP A 219 -6.53 14.56 10.86
CA ASP A 219 -7.36 13.39 10.53
C ASP A 219 -7.48 13.13 9.03
N GLU A 220 -7.47 14.19 8.22
CA GLU A 220 -7.65 14.15 6.76
C GLU A 220 -6.61 13.30 6.02
N ILE A 221 -5.41 13.15 6.58
CA ILE A 221 -4.32 12.40 5.95
C ILE A 221 -4.00 11.09 6.67
N TRP A 222 -4.71 10.79 7.76
CA TRP A 222 -4.43 9.65 8.62
C TRP A 222 -4.45 8.32 7.85
N GLN A 223 -5.40 8.13 6.94
CA GLN A 223 -5.49 6.91 6.14
C GLN A 223 -4.20 6.62 5.35
N TYR A 224 -3.75 7.61 4.58
CA TYR A 224 -2.54 7.50 3.76
C TYR A 224 -1.29 7.38 4.62
N LEU A 225 -1.29 8.06 5.76
CA LEU A 225 -0.19 7.99 6.71
C LEU A 225 0.00 6.59 7.28
N VAL A 226 -1.09 5.93 7.70
CA VAL A 226 -1.02 4.57 8.23
C VAL A 226 -0.53 3.62 7.15
N GLU A 227 -1.13 3.68 5.96
CA GLU A 227 -0.76 2.82 4.83
C GLU A 227 0.70 3.01 4.43
N MET A 228 1.13 4.26 4.21
CA MET A 228 2.50 4.62 3.89
C MET A 228 3.48 4.10 4.95
N SER A 229 3.22 4.39 6.23
CA SER A 229 4.14 4.03 7.30
C SER A 229 4.25 2.53 7.48
N ALA A 230 3.13 1.79 7.40
CA ALA A 230 3.11 0.34 7.53
C ALA A 230 3.86 -0.35 6.38
N LEU A 231 3.68 0.13 5.14
CA LEU A 231 4.39 -0.40 3.99
C LEU A 231 5.88 -0.07 4.05
N LEU A 232 6.26 1.20 4.25
CA LEU A 232 7.66 1.62 4.21
C LEU A 232 8.49 1.00 5.32
N VAL A 233 8.00 0.93 6.57
CA VAL A 233 8.74 0.25 7.64
C VAL A 233 8.93 -1.22 7.35
N SER A 234 7.91 -1.89 6.78
CA SER A 234 7.99 -3.30 6.44
C SER A 234 8.91 -3.56 5.26
N CYS A 235 8.97 -2.65 4.27
CA CYS A 235 9.89 -2.76 3.13
C CYS A 235 11.35 -2.49 3.54
N ILE A 236 11.61 -1.39 4.25
CA ILE A 236 12.96 -0.94 4.63
C ILE A 236 13.56 -1.84 5.72
N GLN A 237 12.74 -2.34 6.65
CA GLN A 237 13.21 -3.18 7.77
C GLN A 237 12.88 -4.67 7.58
N ARG A 238 12.64 -5.10 6.34
CA ARG A 238 12.22 -6.49 6.01
C ARG A 238 13.16 -7.55 6.59
N ASP A 239 14.46 -7.26 6.61
CA ASP A 239 15.51 -8.19 7.06
C ASP A 239 15.80 -8.06 8.56
N ASN A 240 15.18 -7.09 9.25
CA ASN A 240 15.37 -6.81 10.67
C ASN A 240 14.04 -6.62 11.41
N PRO A 241 13.34 -7.71 11.77
CA PRO A 241 12.08 -7.63 12.51
C PRO A 241 12.23 -7.06 13.94
N ARG A 242 13.46 -7.01 14.47
CA ARG A 242 13.78 -6.42 15.78
C ARG A 242 14.10 -4.92 15.70
N SER A 243 13.96 -4.32 14.52
CA SER A 243 14.24 -2.90 14.34
C SER A 243 13.42 -2.03 15.28
N LEU A 244 14.09 -1.08 15.94
CA LEU A 244 13.44 -0.10 16.81
C LEU A 244 12.44 0.77 16.05
N TRP A 245 12.52 0.83 14.71
CA TRP A 245 11.56 1.58 13.89
C TRP A 245 10.14 1.00 13.95
N PHE A 246 10.00 -0.33 13.99
CA PHE A 246 8.69 -0.95 14.22
C PHE A 246 8.10 -0.49 15.55
N HIS A 247 8.92 -0.48 16.61
CA HIS A 247 8.49 0.02 17.92
C HIS A 247 8.08 1.49 17.86
N LYS A 248 8.92 2.36 17.29
CA LYS A 248 8.64 3.81 17.23
C LYS A 248 7.35 4.11 16.49
N ILE A 249 7.15 3.52 15.31
CA ILE A 249 5.97 3.77 14.46
C ILE A 249 4.71 3.18 15.11
N LEU A 250 4.74 1.92 15.53
CA LEU A 250 3.58 1.25 16.12
C LEU A 250 3.15 1.93 17.43
N THR A 251 4.10 2.27 18.30
CA THR A 251 3.82 2.94 19.58
C THR A 251 3.17 4.29 19.36
N GLU A 252 3.62 5.07 18.37
CA GLU A 252 3.04 6.38 18.07
C GLU A 252 1.60 6.22 17.55
N MET A 253 1.38 5.34 16.57
CA MET A 253 0.03 5.06 16.03
C MET A 253 -0.94 4.61 17.13
N LEU A 254 -0.53 3.68 18.00
CA LEU A 254 -1.35 3.21 19.11
C LEU A 254 -1.67 4.34 20.09
N SER A 255 -0.73 5.25 20.34
CA SER A 255 -0.98 6.39 21.24
C SER A 255 -2.07 7.32 20.71
N HIS A 256 -2.15 7.50 19.39
CA HIS A 256 -3.22 8.27 18.76
C HIS A 256 -4.58 7.57 18.83
N LEU A 257 -4.60 6.25 18.69
CA LEU A 257 -5.82 5.44 18.78
C LEU A 257 -6.35 5.37 20.21
N GLU A 258 -5.48 5.24 21.21
CA GLU A 258 -5.84 5.21 22.63
C GLU A 258 -6.40 6.56 23.11
N ARG A 259 -5.93 7.67 22.56
CA ARG A 259 -6.48 9.01 22.86
C ARG A 259 -7.88 9.21 22.29
N GLN A 260 -8.19 8.60 21.14
CA GLN A 260 -9.45 8.78 20.43
C GLN A 260 -10.03 7.44 19.92
N PRO A 261 -10.33 6.47 20.81
CA PRO A 261 -10.69 5.12 20.41
C PRO A 261 -12.06 5.03 19.70
N ARG A 262 -12.88 6.08 19.81
CA ARG A 262 -14.20 6.18 19.17
C ARG A 262 -14.14 6.79 17.76
N ASN A 263 -13.01 7.34 17.32
CA ASN A 263 -12.87 7.89 15.98
C ASN A 263 -12.90 6.74 14.95
N ILE A 264 -14.00 6.67 14.19
CA ILE A 264 -14.29 5.58 13.25
C ILE A 264 -13.28 5.57 12.12
N GLU A 265 -13.00 6.72 11.51
CA GLU A 265 -12.08 6.84 10.38
C GLU A 265 -10.66 6.41 10.76
N ARG A 266 -10.18 6.85 11.93
CA ARG A 266 -8.84 6.48 12.42
C ARG A 266 -8.70 4.99 12.65
N ARG A 267 -9.70 4.39 13.29
CA ARG A 267 -9.75 2.96 13.59
C ARG A 267 -9.80 2.13 12.31
N ILE A 268 -10.72 2.45 11.39
CA ILE A 268 -10.89 1.71 10.14
C ILE A 268 -9.60 1.78 9.32
N ALA A 269 -9.02 2.97 9.16
CA ALA A 269 -7.74 3.14 8.47
C ALA A 269 -6.63 2.29 9.08
N TRP A 270 -6.48 2.33 10.41
CA TRP A 270 -5.46 1.53 11.08
C TRP A 270 -5.67 0.03 10.89
N LEU A 271 -6.89 -0.47 11.10
CA LEU A 271 -7.19 -1.89 10.94
C LEU A 271 -7.03 -2.38 9.49
N LYS A 272 -7.32 -1.53 8.49
CA LYS A 272 -7.13 -1.85 7.07
C LYS A 272 -5.65 -2.05 6.73
N PHE A 273 -4.77 -1.20 7.25
CA PHE A 273 -3.40 -1.09 6.74
C PHE A 273 -2.29 -1.56 7.68
N ILE A 274 -2.58 -1.95 8.93
CA ILE A 274 -1.53 -2.33 9.89
C ILE A 274 -0.87 -3.69 9.62
N GLU A 275 -1.49 -4.54 8.80
CA GLU A 275 -1.06 -5.92 8.57
C GLU A 275 0.42 -6.12 8.17
N PRO A 276 1.04 -5.28 7.30
CA PRO A 276 2.46 -5.40 6.98
C PRO A 276 3.38 -5.35 8.21
N ILE A 277 3.07 -4.49 9.18
CA ILE A 277 3.83 -4.41 10.45
C ILE A 277 3.67 -5.71 11.22
N PHE A 278 2.45 -6.25 11.30
CA PHE A 278 2.21 -7.50 12.01
C PHE A 278 3.00 -8.65 11.38
N ASN A 279 2.94 -8.80 10.05
CA ASN A 279 3.64 -9.84 9.32
C ASN A 279 5.18 -9.73 9.46
N SER A 280 5.70 -8.51 9.58
CA SER A 280 7.13 -8.27 9.79
C SER A 280 7.56 -8.63 11.21
N MET A 281 6.82 -8.19 12.23
CA MET A 281 7.19 -8.39 13.64
C MET A 281 6.93 -9.82 14.14
N ARG A 282 5.89 -10.50 13.63
CA ARG A 282 5.48 -11.86 14.02
C ARG A 282 5.36 -12.01 15.55
N LEU A 283 6.13 -12.92 16.15
CA LEU A 283 6.17 -13.15 17.61
C LEU A 283 6.56 -11.90 18.41
N LEU A 284 7.26 -10.93 17.80
CA LEU A 284 7.65 -9.68 18.45
C LEU A 284 6.48 -8.72 18.69
N LEU A 285 5.26 -9.08 18.29
CA LEU A 285 4.04 -8.35 18.63
C LEU A 285 3.59 -8.53 20.08
N SER A 286 4.03 -9.60 20.77
CA SER A 286 3.57 -9.90 22.13
C SER A 286 3.70 -8.74 23.14
N PRO A 287 4.77 -7.93 23.14
CA PRO A 287 4.87 -6.77 24.03
C PRO A 287 3.79 -5.71 23.82
N TYR A 288 3.15 -5.67 22.65
CA TYR A 288 2.11 -4.70 22.30
C TYR A 288 0.71 -5.19 22.62
N PHE A 289 0.56 -6.43 23.07
CA PHE A 289 -0.75 -7.01 23.40
C PHE A 289 -1.49 -6.19 24.45
N GLY A 290 -0.78 -5.62 25.42
CA GLY A 290 -1.40 -4.77 26.44
C GLY A 290 -1.97 -3.44 25.93
N ARG A 291 -1.65 -3.06 24.69
CA ARG A 291 -2.20 -1.88 24.02
C ARG A 291 -3.19 -2.24 22.92
N ILE A 292 -2.92 -3.32 22.18
CA ILE A 292 -3.75 -3.77 21.06
C ILE A 292 -5.05 -4.43 21.54
N PHE A 293 -4.97 -5.39 22.47
CA PHE A 293 -6.16 -6.15 22.89
C PHE A 293 -7.25 -5.29 23.53
N PRO A 294 -6.94 -4.32 24.42
CA PRO A 294 -7.96 -3.42 24.95
C PRO A 294 -8.72 -2.66 23.86
N LEU A 295 -8.02 -2.15 22.84
CA LEU A 295 -8.66 -1.51 21.69
C LEU A 295 -9.53 -2.50 20.92
N PHE A 296 -9.05 -3.72 20.70
CA PHE A 296 -9.79 -4.73 19.95
C PHE A 296 -11.05 -5.18 20.67
N PHE A 297 -10.99 -5.42 21.98
CA PHE A 297 -12.18 -5.74 22.76
C PHE A 297 -13.19 -4.59 22.71
N GLN A 298 -12.73 -3.35 22.86
CA GLN A 298 -13.62 -2.19 22.71
C GLN A 298 -14.25 -2.10 21.31
N TRP A 299 -13.48 -2.39 20.27
CA TRP A 299 -13.91 -2.26 18.87
C TRP A 299 -14.71 -3.46 18.36
N LEU A 300 -14.64 -4.60 19.02
CA LEU A 300 -15.43 -5.79 18.67
C LEU A 300 -16.93 -5.57 18.96
N HIS A 301 -17.25 -4.67 19.91
CA HIS A 301 -18.60 -4.40 20.37
C HIS A 301 -19.18 -3.07 19.86
N VAL A 302 -18.59 -2.46 18.83
CA VAL A 302 -19.18 -1.25 18.21
C VAL A 302 -20.30 -1.61 17.25
N ASN A 303 -21.22 -0.68 17.02
CA ASN A 303 -22.35 -0.86 16.10
C ASN A 303 -21.96 -0.88 14.61
N ASP A 304 -20.71 -0.55 14.29
CA ASP A 304 -20.20 -0.52 12.91
C ASP A 304 -19.67 -1.89 12.48
N ASP A 305 -20.37 -2.52 11.54
CA ASP A 305 -20.03 -3.86 11.03
C ASP A 305 -18.65 -3.91 10.36
N GLU A 306 -18.24 -2.84 9.66
CA GLU A 306 -16.93 -2.78 8.99
C GLU A 306 -15.79 -2.88 10.02
N THR A 307 -15.90 -2.14 11.13
CA THR A 307 -14.94 -2.25 12.23
C THR A 307 -14.87 -3.66 12.79
N VAL A 308 -16.00 -4.28 13.11
CA VAL A 308 -16.03 -5.60 13.75
C VAL A 308 -15.35 -6.65 12.86
N VAL A 309 -15.69 -6.67 11.58
CA VAL A 309 -15.06 -7.55 10.58
C VAL A 309 -13.55 -7.31 10.49
N LEU A 310 -13.13 -6.04 10.43
CA LEU A 310 -11.71 -5.70 10.37
C LEU A 310 -10.95 -6.11 11.64
N VAL A 311 -11.55 -5.94 12.83
CA VAL A 311 -10.96 -6.40 14.11
C VAL A 311 -10.78 -7.91 14.09
N LEU A 312 -11.78 -8.68 13.67
CA LEU A 312 -11.70 -10.13 13.57
C LEU A 312 -10.60 -10.59 12.61
N LYS A 313 -10.48 -9.95 11.43
CA LYS A 313 -9.39 -10.20 10.47
C LYS A 313 -8.02 -9.94 11.09
N ARG A 314 -7.86 -8.85 11.86
CA ARG A 314 -6.60 -8.53 12.54
C ARG A 314 -6.31 -9.46 13.72
N LEU A 315 -7.31 -9.86 14.48
CA LEU A 315 -7.20 -10.89 15.52
C LEU A 315 -6.71 -12.21 14.92
N HIS A 316 -7.30 -12.63 13.81
CA HIS A 316 -6.86 -13.82 13.08
C HIS A 316 -5.39 -13.71 12.66
N THR A 317 -4.95 -12.58 12.11
CA THR A 317 -3.54 -12.33 11.82
C THR A 317 -2.66 -12.46 13.08
N ILE A 318 -3.05 -11.86 14.21
CA ILE A 318 -2.27 -11.91 15.46
C ILE A 318 -2.19 -13.34 16.01
N VAL A 319 -3.32 -14.06 16.09
CA VAL A 319 -3.36 -15.45 16.59
C VAL A 319 -2.47 -16.34 15.71
N ARG A 320 -2.61 -16.23 14.38
CA ARG A 320 -1.82 -16.99 13.41
C ARG A 320 -0.31 -16.74 13.56
N LEU A 321 0.11 -15.49 13.80
CA LEU A 321 1.51 -15.10 13.84
C LEU A 321 2.20 -15.32 15.18
N THR A 322 1.46 -15.25 16.29
CA THR A 322 2.03 -15.25 17.65
C THR A 322 1.73 -16.50 18.45
N TRP A 323 0.71 -17.25 18.03
CA TRP A 323 0.18 -18.43 18.73
C TRP A 323 -0.25 -18.17 20.18
N ILE A 324 -0.43 -16.90 20.60
CA ILE A 324 -0.93 -16.42 21.91
C ILE A 324 -0.62 -17.38 23.07
N ARG A 325 0.61 -17.91 23.15
CA ARG A 325 0.93 -18.93 24.15
C ARG A 325 1.03 -18.25 25.51
N LYS A 326 0.17 -18.65 26.46
CA LYS A 326 0.15 -18.12 27.84
C LYS A 326 -0.08 -16.60 27.93
N SER A 327 -0.95 -16.04 27.09
CA SER A 327 -1.35 -14.65 27.20
C SER A 327 -2.42 -14.46 28.28
N LEU A 328 -2.28 -13.41 29.09
CA LEU A 328 -3.33 -12.97 30.02
C LEU A 328 -4.64 -12.56 29.32
N TYR A 329 -4.58 -12.34 28.00
CA TYR A 329 -5.74 -11.97 27.19
C TYR A 329 -6.48 -13.17 26.60
N PHE A 330 -5.99 -14.40 26.78
CA PHE A 330 -6.58 -15.57 26.13
C PHE A 330 -8.01 -15.86 26.61
N ASP A 331 -8.20 -16.05 27.92
CA ASP A 331 -9.52 -16.37 28.47
C ASP A 331 -10.53 -15.26 28.11
N ARG A 332 -10.10 -14.00 28.27
CA ARG A 332 -10.91 -12.85 27.89
C ARG A 332 -11.23 -12.83 26.40
N LEU A 333 -10.29 -13.17 25.51
CA LEU A 333 -10.56 -13.23 24.08
C LEU A 333 -11.66 -14.25 23.76
N VAL A 334 -11.66 -15.43 24.39
CA VAL A 334 -12.73 -16.41 24.20
C VAL A 334 -14.07 -15.85 24.67
N ASP A 335 -14.09 -15.21 25.85
CA ASP A 335 -15.31 -14.60 26.39
C ASP A 335 -15.87 -13.50 25.47
N GLU A 336 -15.01 -12.57 25.00
CA GLU A 336 -15.41 -11.45 24.12
C GLU A 336 -15.88 -11.96 22.74
N LEU A 337 -15.30 -13.05 22.22
CA LEU A 337 -15.76 -13.67 20.97
C LEU A 337 -17.15 -14.31 21.10
N VAL A 338 -17.45 -14.92 22.25
CA VAL A 338 -18.78 -15.47 22.53
C VAL A 338 -19.81 -14.34 22.62
N VAL A 339 -19.48 -13.23 23.31
CA VAL A 339 -20.35 -12.05 23.37
C VAL A 339 -20.57 -11.47 21.97
N ALA A 340 -19.51 -11.30 21.18
CA ALA A 340 -19.60 -10.78 19.82
C ALA A 340 -20.44 -11.66 18.89
N TYR A 341 -20.39 -12.99 19.07
CA TYR A 341 -21.24 -13.92 18.33
C TYR A 341 -22.73 -13.69 18.63
N LYS A 342 -23.08 -13.49 19.90
CA LYS A 342 -24.47 -13.17 20.30
C LYS A 342 -24.92 -11.81 19.75
N GLU A 343 -24.03 -10.82 19.82
CA GLU A 343 -24.27 -9.48 19.28
C GLU A 343 -24.31 -9.44 17.74
N ALA A 344 -23.89 -10.51 17.05
CA ALA A 344 -23.96 -10.60 15.60
C ALA A 344 -25.38 -10.82 15.07
N VAL A 345 -26.31 -11.32 15.89
CA VAL A 345 -27.69 -11.65 15.49
C VAL A 345 -28.41 -10.50 14.78
N PRO A 346 -28.40 -9.25 15.29
CA PRO A 346 -29.06 -8.11 14.61
C PRO A 346 -28.21 -7.46 13.49
N ARG A 347 -26.99 -7.91 13.23
CA ARG A 347 -26.05 -7.23 12.32
C ARG A 347 -26.31 -7.56 10.85
N LYS A 348 -25.91 -6.65 9.95
CA LYS A 348 -26.03 -6.88 8.51
C LYS A 348 -24.94 -7.83 8.03
N ALA A 349 -23.72 -7.68 8.54
CA ALA A 349 -22.59 -8.56 8.24
C ALA A 349 -22.56 -9.83 9.11
N ARG A 350 -23.72 -10.29 9.60
CA ARG A 350 -23.84 -11.41 10.55
C ARG A 350 -23.09 -12.66 10.10
N GLU A 351 -23.31 -13.11 8.88
CA GLU A 351 -22.70 -14.36 8.38
C GLU A 351 -21.17 -14.26 8.30
N GLU A 352 -20.64 -13.12 7.86
CA GLU A 352 -19.18 -12.89 7.82
C GLU A 352 -18.60 -12.90 9.23
N ILE A 353 -19.24 -12.19 10.18
CA ILE A 353 -18.83 -12.11 11.57
C ILE A 353 -18.88 -13.50 12.24
N GLU A 354 -19.97 -14.25 12.08
CA GLU A 354 -20.11 -15.60 12.64
C GLU A 354 -19.03 -16.56 12.10
N ASN A 355 -18.75 -16.50 10.80
CA ASN A 355 -17.73 -17.33 10.17
C ASN A 355 -16.31 -16.96 10.62
N ASP A 356 -16.00 -15.66 10.72
CA ASP A 356 -14.70 -15.19 11.19
C ASP A 356 -14.47 -15.56 12.66
N ILE A 357 -15.50 -15.44 13.52
CA ILE A 357 -15.45 -15.88 14.92
C ILE A 357 -15.21 -17.40 15.00
N LEU A 358 -15.97 -18.19 14.23
CA LEU A 358 -15.81 -19.65 14.20
C LEU A 358 -14.39 -20.04 13.79
N ASN A 359 -13.87 -19.46 12.71
CA ASN A 359 -12.50 -19.73 12.24
C ASN A 359 -11.45 -19.36 13.30
N LEU A 360 -11.65 -18.25 14.01
CA LEU A 360 -10.76 -17.83 15.09
C LEU A 360 -10.80 -18.80 16.28
N LEU A 361 -11.99 -19.25 16.68
CA LEU A 361 -12.16 -20.24 17.76
C LEU A 361 -11.53 -21.59 17.41
N ILE A 362 -11.69 -22.06 16.16
CA ILE A 362 -11.00 -23.27 15.66
C ILE A 362 -9.48 -23.09 15.77
N MET A 363 -8.95 -21.95 15.34
CA MET A 363 -7.51 -21.68 15.43
C MET A 363 -7.02 -21.64 16.88
N LEU A 364 -7.77 -21.01 17.78
CA LEU A 364 -7.44 -20.97 19.21
C LEU A 364 -7.44 -22.37 19.84
N GLN A 365 -8.44 -23.19 19.51
CA GLN A 365 -8.49 -24.60 19.94
C GLN A 365 -7.26 -25.37 19.45
N GLN A 366 -6.89 -25.23 18.18
CA GLN A 366 -5.71 -25.87 17.61
C GLN A 366 -4.40 -25.41 18.27
N CYS A 367 -4.31 -24.13 18.67
CA CYS A 367 -3.09 -23.58 19.26
C CYS A 367 -2.91 -23.93 20.74
N LEU A 368 -4.00 -24.03 21.51
CA LEU A 368 -3.96 -24.04 22.97
C LEU A 368 -4.60 -25.27 23.63
N GLY A 369 -5.30 -26.12 22.87
CA GLY A 369 -5.80 -27.42 23.30
C GLY A 369 -6.57 -27.35 24.62
N LEU A 370 -6.03 -27.95 25.69
CA LEU A 370 -6.68 -28.06 26.99
C LEU A 370 -6.98 -26.68 27.64
N GLN A 371 -6.15 -25.66 27.41
CA GLN A 371 -6.42 -24.30 27.91
C GLN A 371 -7.68 -23.74 27.26
N PHE A 372 -7.86 -23.99 25.96
CA PHE A 372 -9.08 -23.61 25.25
C PHE A 372 -10.30 -24.34 25.79
N GLU A 373 -10.23 -25.65 25.99
CA GLU A 373 -11.37 -26.40 26.54
C GLU A 373 -11.77 -25.86 27.92
N THR A 374 -10.80 -25.47 28.76
CA THR A 374 -11.07 -24.88 30.08
C THR A 374 -11.80 -23.54 30.00
N ALA A 375 -11.38 -22.66 29.09
CA ALA A 375 -12.04 -21.37 28.85
C ALA A 375 -13.43 -21.56 28.21
N TRP A 376 -13.53 -22.45 27.22
CA TRP A 376 -14.76 -22.73 26.46
C TRP A 376 -15.84 -23.42 27.29
N ASN A 377 -15.46 -24.29 28.22
CA ASN A 377 -16.40 -25.05 29.06
C ASN A 377 -17.36 -24.18 29.88
N LYS A 378 -17.03 -22.91 30.11
CA LYS A 378 -17.94 -21.95 30.76
C LYS A 378 -19.17 -21.60 29.92
N HIS A 379 -19.07 -21.76 28.60
CA HIS A 379 -20.07 -21.33 27.61
C HIS A 379 -20.87 -22.50 27.01
N THR A 380 -20.49 -23.75 27.32
CA THR A 380 -21.12 -24.95 26.72
C THR A 380 -22.57 -25.16 27.14
N SER A 381 -22.97 -24.61 28.29
CA SER A 381 -24.35 -24.62 28.79
C SER A 381 -25.24 -23.51 28.21
N ASP A 382 -24.68 -22.61 27.40
CA ASP A 382 -25.40 -21.48 26.84
C ASP A 382 -26.21 -21.88 25.59
N LEU A 383 -27.52 -21.66 25.65
CA LEU A 383 -28.46 -22.00 24.58
C LEU A 383 -28.15 -21.23 23.28
N ASP A 384 -27.73 -19.97 23.39
CA ASP A 384 -27.48 -19.09 22.23
C ASP A 384 -26.22 -19.52 21.45
N VAL A 385 -25.34 -20.29 22.10
CA VAL A 385 -24.07 -20.75 21.54
C VAL A 385 -24.16 -22.19 21.03
N THR A 386 -25.31 -22.87 21.16
CA THR A 386 -25.49 -24.29 20.78
C THR A 386 -25.09 -24.58 19.33
N ILE A 387 -25.45 -23.68 18.40
CA ILE A 387 -25.11 -23.82 16.97
C ILE A 387 -23.59 -23.68 16.77
N LEU A 388 -22.97 -22.70 17.42
CA LEU A 388 -21.52 -22.48 17.37
C LEU A 388 -20.77 -23.67 17.98
N ASN A 389 -21.26 -24.20 19.10
CA ASN A 389 -20.70 -25.37 19.77
C ASN A 389 -20.76 -26.60 18.84
N ARG A 390 -21.90 -26.87 18.20
CA ARG A 390 -22.01 -27.96 17.21
C ARG A 390 -21.03 -27.79 16.05
N ARG A 391 -20.89 -26.58 15.49
CA ARG A 391 -19.95 -26.30 14.39
C ARG A 391 -18.50 -26.50 14.81
N LEU A 392 -18.13 -26.10 16.03
CA LEU A 392 -16.81 -26.34 16.60
C LEU A 392 -16.53 -27.84 16.81
N PHE A 393 -17.51 -28.60 17.32
CA PHE A 393 -17.38 -30.06 17.48
C PHE A 393 -17.22 -30.79 16.15
N VAL A 394 -17.99 -30.45 15.11
CA VAL A 394 -17.85 -31.07 13.78
C VAL A 394 -16.46 -30.78 13.18
N SER A 395 -15.93 -29.58 13.41
CA SER A 395 -14.58 -29.21 12.98
C SER A 395 -13.51 -30.04 13.70
N ARG A 396 -13.68 -30.27 15.01
CA ARG A 396 -12.79 -31.09 15.86
C ARG A 396 -12.61 -32.51 15.32
N ASP A 397 -13.70 -33.17 14.94
CA ASP A 397 -13.67 -34.56 14.46
C ASP A 397 -13.00 -34.71 13.09
N TYR A 398 -13.14 -33.71 12.21
CA TYR A 398 -12.50 -33.70 10.89
C TYR A 398 -10.97 -33.58 10.99
N TYR A 399 -10.46 -32.80 11.95
CA TYR A 399 -9.02 -32.61 12.13
C TYR A 399 -8.34 -33.72 12.94
N LEU A 400 -9.06 -34.41 13.83
CA LEU A 400 -8.54 -35.59 14.52
C LEU A 400 -8.42 -36.80 13.58
N GLN A 401 -9.19 -36.86 12.50
CA GLN A 401 -9.13 -37.93 11.49
C GLN A 401 -8.17 -37.65 10.33
N SER A 402 -7.77 -36.39 10.11
CA SER A 402 -6.79 -36.02 9.08
C SER A 402 -5.40 -35.82 9.71
N ASP A 403 -4.52 -36.80 9.57
CA ASP A 403 -3.13 -36.69 10.01
C ASP A 403 -2.46 -35.43 9.40
N ARG A 404 -2.28 -34.42 10.27
CA ARG A 404 -1.76 -33.06 10.07
C ARG A 404 -2.65 -32.06 9.29
N PRO A 405 -2.89 -30.85 9.84
CA PRO A 405 -3.59 -29.79 9.11
C PRO A 405 -2.68 -29.15 8.04
N LYS A 406 -3.16 -29.14 6.79
CA LYS A 406 -2.54 -28.45 5.63
C LYS A 406 -2.43 -26.92 5.79
N PHE A 407 -2.96 -26.34 6.87
CA PHE A 407 -2.86 -24.92 7.19
C PHE A 407 -1.48 -24.47 7.70
N PHE A 408 -0.59 -25.40 8.04
CA PHE A 408 0.72 -25.13 8.68
C PHE A 408 1.92 -25.24 7.71
N GLN A 409 1.84 -24.65 6.53
CA GLN A 409 3.05 -24.37 5.75
C GLN A 409 3.50 -22.93 6.01
N PRO A 410 4.77 -22.70 6.42
CA PRO A 410 5.36 -21.38 6.31
C PRO A 410 5.21 -20.92 4.86
N LEU A 411 4.78 -19.67 4.64
CA LEU A 411 4.87 -19.05 3.32
C LEU A 411 6.32 -19.22 2.82
N ARG A 412 6.53 -20.13 1.87
CA ARG A 412 7.66 -20.02 0.95
C ARG A 412 7.39 -18.75 0.16
N ILE A 413 8.26 -17.76 0.36
CA ILE A 413 8.39 -16.66 -0.58
C ILE A 413 8.98 -17.33 -1.82
N ASP A 414 8.14 -17.64 -2.79
CA ASP A 414 8.61 -18.05 -4.11
C ASP A 414 9.33 -16.84 -4.71
N GLY A 415 10.66 -16.88 -4.65
CA GLY A 415 11.50 -16.11 -5.56
C GLY A 415 11.23 -16.56 -7.01
N PRO A 416 11.56 -15.72 -8.01
CA PRO A 416 11.30 -16.05 -9.40
C PRO A 416 11.96 -17.39 -9.75
N LYS A 417 11.15 -18.30 -10.30
CA LYS A 417 11.58 -19.61 -10.78
C LYS A 417 12.63 -19.42 -11.86
N GLU A 418 13.88 -19.74 -11.56
CA GLU A 418 14.86 -20.07 -12.59
C GLU A 418 14.34 -21.28 -13.36
N VAL A 419 14.21 -21.11 -14.67
CA VAL A 419 13.87 -22.18 -15.61
C VAL A 419 15.11 -23.05 -15.77
N SER A 420 15.19 -24.16 -15.04
CA SER A 420 16.17 -25.20 -15.29
C SER A 420 15.64 -26.17 -16.35
N GLU A 421 16.32 -26.24 -17.49
CA GLU A 421 16.09 -27.18 -18.59
C GLU A 421 16.15 -28.67 -18.14
N PRO A 422 15.39 -29.58 -18.78
CA PRO A 422 15.40 -30.99 -18.41
C PRO A 422 16.58 -31.73 -19.07
N LYS A 423 17.46 -32.31 -18.26
CA LYS A 423 18.41 -33.34 -18.71
C LYS A 423 17.68 -34.67 -18.91
N ALA A 424 17.71 -35.17 -20.14
CA ALA A 424 17.26 -36.51 -20.50
C ALA A 424 18.24 -37.57 -19.97
N GLU A 425 17.69 -38.62 -19.34
CA GLU A 425 18.36 -39.87 -19.05
C GLU A 425 18.53 -40.68 -20.35
N GLU A 426 19.75 -41.14 -20.64
CA GLU A 426 19.96 -42.30 -21.51
C GLU A 426 20.91 -43.28 -20.81
N ARG A 427 20.35 -44.44 -20.42
CA ARG A 427 21.09 -45.61 -19.93
C ARG A 427 21.48 -46.50 -21.10
N LYS A 428 22.78 -46.84 -21.17
CA LYS A 428 23.43 -48.11 -21.61
C LYS A 428 24.91 -47.76 -21.76
N SER A 429 25.93 -48.52 -21.35
CA SER A 429 26.11 -49.94 -21.07
C SER A 429 27.50 -50.11 -20.42
N LYS A 430 27.65 -51.02 -19.45
CA LYS A 430 28.94 -51.58 -18.97
C LYS A 430 29.61 -52.37 -20.12
N PRO A 431 30.96 -52.50 -20.18
CA PRO A 431 31.70 -53.49 -19.37
C PRO A 431 33.11 -53.01 -18.90
N GLU A 432 33.52 -53.33 -17.68
CA GLU A 432 34.53 -54.35 -17.28
C GLU A 432 35.93 -53.78 -16.98
N LYS A 433 36.42 -54.11 -15.76
CA LYS A 433 37.80 -54.38 -15.30
C LYS A 433 38.88 -53.33 -15.65
N THR A 434 39.60 -52.76 -14.69
CA THR A 434 40.65 -53.46 -13.91
C THR A 434 41.04 -52.69 -12.64
N LYS A 435 41.48 -53.46 -11.62
CA LYS A 435 42.27 -53.02 -10.46
C LYS A 435 43.51 -52.21 -10.90
N ILE A 436 44.00 -51.30 -10.04
CA ILE A 436 45.38 -51.25 -9.50
C ILE A 436 45.50 -50.03 -8.56
N ASP A 437 45.75 -50.36 -7.29
CA ASP A 437 46.63 -49.76 -6.26
C ASP A 437 46.64 -48.26 -5.94
N ASP A 438 46.36 -47.99 -4.65
CA ASP A 438 46.94 -46.93 -3.82
C ASP A 438 48.48 -46.86 -3.98
N PRO A 439 49.09 -45.67 -3.88
CA PRO A 439 49.48 -45.21 -2.55
C PRO A 439 49.40 -43.68 -2.33
N SER A 440 49.03 -43.31 -1.12
CA SER A 440 49.47 -42.06 -0.46
C SER A 440 50.98 -42.15 -0.11
N PRO A 441 51.68 -41.15 0.49
CA PRO A 441 51.39 -39.73 0.79
C PRO A 441 52.56 -38.76 0.42
N SER A 442 52.39 -37.44 0.62
CA SER A 442 53.39 -36.44 1.13
C SER A 442 52.92 -35.01 0.75
N TRP A 443 52.52 -34.17 1.70
CA TRP A 443 53.35 -33.15 2.40
C TRP A 443 54.18 -32.26 1.47
N SER A 444 53.66 -31.05 1.20
CA SER A 444 54.33 -29.75 1.21
C SER A 444 53.29 -28.65 1.05
#